data_AF-A0A952VLN3-F1
#
_entry.id   AF-A0A952VLN3-F1
#
_cell.length_a   1.000
_cell.length_b   1.000
_cell.length_c   1.000
_cell.angle_alpha   90.00
_cell.angle_beta   90.00
_cell.angle_gamma   90.00
#
_symmetry.space_group_name_H-M   'P 1'
#
loop_
_entity.id
_entity.type
_entity.pdbx_description
1 polymer ?
#
loop_
_entity_poly.entity_id
_entity_poly.type
_entity_poly.pdbx_seq_one_letter_code
_entity_poly.pdbx_strand_id
1 'polypeptide(L)'
;IAVHAHEPNTVFVVPIKSDSEHYPPEGKLRVYRSRVGGNEWEPLTKGLPQHHCYVNILRDAMAVDQLDPCGIYFGTTGGQVYGSPDGGDSWEPIVRDLPAVLSVEVQTLSA
;
A
#
# COMPACT_ATOMS: atom_id res chain seq x y z
N ILE A 1 8.39 -0.47 -1.23
CA ILE A 1 8.16 -0.11 -2.65
C ILE A 1 7.66 -1.38 -3.35
N ALA A 2 6.70 -1.26 -4.24
CA ALA A 2 6.27 -2.37 -5.09
C ALA A 2 6.24 -1.93 -6.57
N VAL A 3 6.35 -2.88 -7.47
CA VAL A 3 6.28 -2.68 -8.93
C VAL A 3 5.06 -3.43 -9.44
N HIS A 4 4.26 -2.81 -10.30
CA HIS A 4 3.10 -3.47 -10.91
C HIS A 4 3.51 -4.70 -11.72
N ALA A 5 2.77 -5.81 -11.59
CA ALA A 5 3.09 -7.08 -12.24
C ALA A 5 3.20 -6.99 -13.77
N HIS A 6 2.30 -6.22 -14.40
CA HIS A 6 2.18 -6.12 -15.85
C HIS A 6 2.64 -4.79 -16.44
N GLU A 7 3.08 -3.84 -15.60
CA GLU A 7 3.45 -2.48 -16.01
C GLU A 7 4.76 -2.08 -15.31
N PRO A 8 5.94 -2.38 -15.88
CA PRO A 8 7.21 -2.27 -15.14
C PRO A 8 7.60 -0.83 -14.74
N ASN A 9 7.01 0.18 -15.39
CA ASN A 9 7.20 1.59 -15.02
C ASN A 9 6.20 2.08 -13.96
N THR A 10 5.24 1.23 -13.58
CA THR A 10 4.25 1.55 -12.55
C THR A 10 4.76 1.06 -11.20
N VAL A 11 5.02 2.01 -10.29
CA VAL A 11 5.59 1.75 -8.96
C VAL A 11 4.77 2.40 -7.85
N PHE A 12 4.81 1.78 -6.68
CA PHE A 12 4.03 2.18 -5.51
C PHE A 12 4.92 2.39 -4.29
N VAL A 13 4.65 3.48 -3.55
CA VAL A 13 5.31 3.80 -2.29
C VAL A 13 4.31 4.29 -1.26
N VAL A 14 4.61 4.10 0.03
CA VAL A 14 3.85 4.68 1.15
C VAL A 14 4.79 5.62 1.91
N PRO A 15 4.65 6.95 1.74
CA PRO A 15 5.52 7.90 2.41
C PRO A 15 5.27 7.95 3.92
N ILE A 16 6.34 8.19 4.66
CA ILE A 16 6.32 8.53 6.09
C ILE A 16 6.85 9.96 6.27
N LYS A 17 6.48 10.62 7.37
CA LYS A 17 6.79 12.02 7.61
C LYS A 17 8.30 12.30 7.73
N SER A 18 9.02 11.48 8.50
CA SER A 18 10.48 11.57 8.63
C SER A 18 11.08 10.27 9.19
N ASP A 19 12.40 10.25 9.36
CA ASP A 19 13.16 9.21 10.07
C ASP A 19 12.92 9.18 11.59
N SER A 20 12.43 10.29 12.14
CA SER A 20 12.07 10.45 13.56
C SER A 20 10.57 10.26 13.79
N GLU A 21 9.75 10.45 12.75
CA GLU A 21 8.30 10.40 12.79
C GLU A 21 7.78 9.38 11.76
N HIS A 22 7.74 8.12 12.18
CA HIS A 22 7.36 6.97 11.36
C HIS A 22 5.83 6.83 11.17
N TYR A 23 5.17 7.87 10.68
CA TYR A 23 3.74 7.86 10.36
C TYR A 23 3.43 8.67 9.10
N PRO A 24 2.28 8.46 8.43
CA PRO A 24 1.91 9.16 7.20
C PRO A 24 1.92 10.68 7.36
N PRO A 25 2.44 11.43 6.37
CA PRO A 25 2.35 12.88 6.34
C PRO A 25 0.92 13.38 6.62
N GLU A 26 0.81 14.40 7.47
CA GLU A 26 -0.47 15.00 7.88
C GLU A 26 -1.44 14.05 8.61
N GLY A 27 -1.02 12.85 9.00
CA GLY A 27 -1.92 11.82 9.56
C GLY A 27 -2.92 11.28 8.54
N LYS A 28 -2.55 11.31 7.25
CA LYS A 28 -3.38 10.87 6.12
C LYS A 28 -2.68 9.74 5.39
N LEU A 29 -3.25 8.54 5.43
CA LEU A 29 -2.69 7.37 4.78
C LEU A 29 -2.94 7.45 3.26
N ARG A 30 -1.86 7.34 2.49
CA ARG A 30 -1.88 7.41 1.02
C ARG A 30 -0.85 6.45 0.46
N VAL A 31 -1.24 5.69 -0.55
CA VAL A 31 -0.29 5.02 -1.43
C VAL A 31 -0.02 5.99 -2.58
N TYR A 32 1.24 6.25 -2.90
CA TYR A 32 1.58 7.05 -4.08
C TYR A 32 1.94 6.12 -5.22
N ARG A 33 1.35 6.36 -6.39
CA ARG A 33 1.64 5.65 -7.63
C ARG A 33 2.40 6.57 -8.58
N SER A 34 3.44 6.04 -9.21
CA SER A 34 4.01 6.60 -10.42
C SER A 34 3.79 5.63 -11.55
N ARG A 35 3.43 6.10 -12.75
CA ARG A 35 3.36 5.28 -13.98
C ARG A 35 4.55 5.47 -14.91
N VAL A 36 5.51 6.31 -14.50
CA VAL A 36 6.63 6.79 -15.31
C VAL A 36 7.97 6.61 -14.58
N GLY A 37 8.09 5.53 -13.81
CA GLY A 37 9.34 5.14 -13.15
C GLY A 37 9.76 6.04 -11.98
N GLY A 38 8.81 6.74 -11.34
CA GLY A 38 9.05 7.55 -10.14
C GLY A 38 9.30 9.04 -10.40
N ASN A 39 9.13 9.51 -11.63
CA ASN A 39 9.29 10.93 -11.97
C ASN A 39 8.06 11.79 -11.62
N GLU A 40 6.87 11.21 -11.74
CA GLU A 40 5.59 11.86 -11.43
C GLU A 40 4.76 10.95 -10.52
N TRP A 41 4.03 11.54 -9.58
CA TRP A 41 3.32 10.79 -8.54
C TRP A 41 1.90 11.29 -8.35
N GLU A 42 0.97 10.36 -8.18
CA GLU A 42 -0.42 10.62 -7.80
C GLU A 42 -0.75 9.95 -6.46
N PRO A 43 -1.48 10.64 -5.56
CA PRO A 43 -1.92 10.06 -4.30
C PRO A 43 -3.18 9.20 -4.50
N LEU A 44 -3.10 7.93 -4.12
CA LEU A 44 -4.20 6.99 -4.08
C LEU A 44 -4.76 6.93 -2.65
N THR A 45 -6.03 7.33 -2.49
CA THR A 45 -6.60 7.64 -1.17
C THR A 45 -7.99 7.06 -0.91
N LYS A 46 -8.69 6.65 -1.97
CA LYS A 46 -10.08 6.20 -1.86
C LYS A 46 -10.17 4.94 -0.99
N GLY A 47 -10.86 5.05 0.14
CA GLY A 47 -11.00 3.97 1.13
C GLY A 47 -9.93 3.94 2.24
N LEU A 48 -8.92 4.80 2.17
CA LEU A 48 -7.87 4.91 3.20
C LEU A 48 -8.19 6.01 4.23
N PRO A 49 -7.79 5.86 5.51
CA PRO A 49 -7.94 6.90 6.53
C PRO A 49 -7.29 8.23 6.15
N GLN A 50 -8.08 9.30 6.08
CA GLN A 50 -7.63 10.66 5.71
C GLN A 50 -7.55 11.62 6.91
N HIS A 51 -7.51 11.09 8.12
CA HIS A 51 -7.33 11.87 9.35
C HIS A 51 -6.90 10.95 10.48
N HIS A 52 -6.11 11.49 11.42
CA HIS A 52 -5.70 10.82 12.66
C HIS A 52 -5.06 9.43 12.46
N CYS A 53 -4.36 9.22 11.33
CA CYS A 53 -3.70 7.96 11.02
C CYS A 53 -2.21 8.02 11.41
N TYR A 54 -1.85 7.35 12.51
CA TYR A 54 -0.50 7.34 13.09
C TYR A 54 0.10 5.92 13.14
N VAL A 55 0.05 5.22 12.01
CA VAL A 55 0.62 3.88 11.83
C VAL A 55 1.85 3.93 10.92
N ASN A 56 2.71 2.92 10.95
CA ASN A 56 3.79 2.77 9.98
C ASN A 56 3.49 1.62 9.00
N ILE A 57 4.14 1.62 7.84
CA ILE A 57 4.15 0.51 6.88
C ILE A 57 5.60 0.04 6.78
N LEU A 58 5.86 -1.20 7.22
CA LEU A 58 7.22 -1.74 7.23
C LEU A 58 7.67 -2.13 5.81
N ARG A 59 8.98 -2.29 5.63
CA ARG A 59 9.62 -2.48 4.31
C ARG A 59 9.03 -3.65 3.53
N ASP A 60 8.75 -4.75 4.23
CA ASP A 60 8.24 -6.00 3.64
C ASP A 60 6.72 -6.14 3.79
N ALA A 61 6.04 -5.09 4.26
CA ALA A 61 4.60 -5.09 4.50
C ALA A 61 3.81 -4.58 3.28
N MET A 62 4.33 -4.76 2.06
CA MET A 62 3.64 -4.40 0.82
C MET A 62 3.95 -5.43 -0.27
N ALA A 63 2.90 -5.89 -0.96
CA ALA A 63 3.00 -6.88 -2.02
C ALA A 63 1.99 -6.60 -3.13
N VAL A 64 2.25 -7.18 -4.31
CA VAL A 64 1.37 -7.14 -5.48
C VAL A 64 1.10 -8.55 -5.96
N ASP A 65 -0.11 -8.82 -6.45
CA ASP A 65 -0.42 -10.10 -7.09
C ASP A 65 -0.16 -10.07 -8.60
N GLN A 66 -0.44 -11.19 -9.27
CA GLN A 66 -0.25 -11.34 -10.72
C GLN A 66 -1.59 -11.34 -11.49
N LEU A 67 -2.70 -10.94 -10.85
CA LEU A 67 -4.00 -10.88 -11.50
C LEU A 67 -4.05 -9.74 -12.54
N ASP A 68 -5.09 -9.76 -13.37
CA ASP A 68 -5.41 -8.66 -14.29
C ASP A 68 -6.91 -8.31 -14.13
N PRO A 69 -7.25 -7.17 -13.48
CA PRO A 69 -6.34 -6.14 -12.94
C PRO A 69 -5.44 -6.61 -11.78
N CYS A 70 -4.26 -6.02 -11.66
CA CYS A 70 -3.26 -6.31 -10.63
C CYS A 70 -3.72 -5.80 -9.26
N GLY A 71 -3.69 -6.68 -8.26
CA GLY A 71 -3.99 -6.31 -6.88
C GLY A 71 -2.75 -5.82 -6.11
N ILE A 72 -2.98 -4.91 -5.16
CA ILE A 72 -1.95 -4.32 -4.29
C ILE A 72 -2.39 -4.42 -2.84
N TYR A 73 -1.48 -4.82 -1.98
CA TYR A 73 -1.77 -5.11 -0.58
C TYR A 73 -0.71 -4.48 0.30
N PHE A 74 -1.10 -3.97 1.46
CA PHE A 74 -0.14 -3.54 2.47
C PHE A 74 -0.66 -3.70 3.89
N GLY A 75 0.27 -3.95 4.82
CA GLY A 75 0.04 -4.10 6.25
C GLY A 75 0.50 -2.87 7.02
N THR A 76 -0.20 -2.54 8.10
CA THR A 76 0.17 -1.46 9.01
C THR A 76 0.69 -2.02 10.33
N THR A 77 1.52 -1.23 11.03
CA THR A 77 1.90 -1.54 12.41
C THR A 77 0.74 -1.43 13.40
N GLY A 78 -0.40 -0.88 12.97
CA GLY A 78 -1.65 -0.82 13.72
C GLY A 78 -2.53 -2.07 13.57
N GLY A 79 -2.07 -3.10 12.84
CA GLY A 79 -2.78 -4.37 12.73
C GLY A 79 -3.85 -4.44 11.65
N GLN A 80 -3.83 -3.52 10.68
CA GLN A 80 -4.71 -3.57 9.51
C GLN A 80 -3.94 -4.09 8.30
N VAL A 81 -4.62 -4.85 7.45
CA VAL A 81 -4.18 -5.13 6.08
C VAL A 81 -5.21 -4.55 5.13
N TYR A 82 -4.75 -3.70 4.23
CA TYR A 82 -5.55 -3.15 3.14
C TYR A 82 -5.23 -3.87 1.85
N GLY A 83 -6.24 -4.05 1.00
CA GLY A 83 -6.09 -4.52 -0.36
C GLY A 83 -6.81 -3.62 -1.33
N SER A 84 -6.30 -3.57 -2.55
CA SER A 84 -6.90 -2.93 -3.71
C SER A 84 -6.87 -3.92 -4.87
N PRO A 85 -8.03 -4.30 -5.44
CA PRO A 85 -8.09 -5.22 -6.57
C PRO A 85 -8.00 -4.49 -7.93
N ASP A 86 -7.77 -3.18 -7.94
CA ASP A 86 -7.91 -2.30 -9.10
C ASP A 86 -6.67 -1.40 -9.30
N GLY A 87 -5.46 -1.94 -9.09
CA GLY A 87 -4.22 -1.21 -9.32
C GLY A 87 -4.03 0.00 -8.38
N GLY A 88 -4.68 -0.01 -7.22
CA GLY A 88 -4.62 1.01 -6.18
C GLY A 88 -5.70 2.09 -6.27
N ASP A 89 -6.63 2.03 -7.24
CA ASP A 89 -7.65 3.07 -7.44
C ASP A 89 -8.68 3.10 -6.30
N SER A 90 -8.95 1.97 -5.64
CA SER A 90 -9.74 1.88 -4.41
C SER A 90 -9.23 0.83 -3.43
N TRP A 91 -9.38 1.11 -2.14
CA TRP A 91 -8.83 0.31 -1.05
C TRP A 91 -9.91 -0.13 -0.08
N GLU A 92 -9.78 -1.36 0.42
CA GLU A 92 -10.62 -1.91 1.49
C GLU A 92 -9.75 -2.59 2.55
N PRO A 93 -10.14 -2.50 3.84
CA PRO A 93 -9.50 -3.31 4.88
C PRO A 93 -9.95 -4.77 4.74
N ILE A 94 -9.03 -5.67 4.40
CA ILE A 94 -9.30 -7.11 4.30
C ILE A 94 -9.30 -7.76 5.70
N VAL A 95 -8.47 -7.26 6.60
CA VAL A 95 -8.44 -7.68 8.02
C VAL A 95 -8.03 -6.52 8.92
N ARG A 96 -8.52 -6.56 10.16
CA ARG A 96 -8.26 -5.58 11.23
C ARG A 96 -7.92 -6.31 12.53
N ASP A 97 -7.44 -5.55 13.50
CA ASP A 97 -7.24 -5.98 14.89
C ASP A 97 -6.20 -7.11 15.07
N LEU A 98 -5.21 -7.16 14.17
CA LEU A 98 -4.03 -8.00 14.33
C LEU A 98 -2.99 -7.32 15.24
N PRO A 99 -1.98 -8.08 15.72
CA PRO A 99 -0.69 -7.48 16.09
C PRO A 99 -0.08 -6.71 14.92
N ALA A 100 1.00 -5.96 15.18
CA ALA A 100 1.72 -5.22 14.14
C ALA A 100 2.09 -6.13 12.96
N VAL A 101 1.67 -5.75 11.75
CA VAL A 101 1.94 -6.52 10.54
C VAL A 101 3.37 -6.24 10.09
N LEU A 102 4.22 -7.25 10.14
CA LEU A 102 5.64 -7.10 9.82
C LEU A 102 5.95 -7.30 8.34
N SER A 103 5.20 -8.19 7.69
CA SER A 103 5.34 -8.51 6.29
C SER A 103 3.98 -8.92 5.71
N VAL A 104 3.80 -8.68 4.41
CA VAL A 104 2.67 -9.13 3.61
C VAL A 104 3.24 -9.77 2.35
N GLU A 105 2.82 -10.98 2.06
CA GLU A 105 3.15 -11.72 0.84
C GLU A 105 1.85 -12.20 0.21
N VAL A 106 1.82 -12.27 -1.12
CA VAL A 106 0.62 -12.70 -1.85
C VAL A 106 0.97 -13.72 -2.92
N GLN A 107 0.03 -14.62 -3.18
CA GLN A 107 0.18 -15.67 -4.18
C GLN A 107 -1.11 -15.78 -5.00
N THR A 108 -0.96 -15.73 -6.32
CA THR A 108 -2.03 -16.10 -7.24
C THR A 108 -2.06 -17.61 -7.39
N LEU A 109 -3.21 -18.23 -7.12
CA LEU A 109 -3.42 -19.65 -7.32
C LEU A 109 -4.11 -19.86 -8.67
N SER A 110 -3.54 -20.72 -9.51
CA SER A 110 -4.27 -21.27 -10.65
C SER A 110 -5.32 -22.25 -10.12
N ALA A 111 -6.56 -22.09 -10.57
CA ALA A 111 -7.63 -23.07 -10.34
C ALA A 111 -7.30 -24.42 -11.01
#